data_AF-C5LVE8-F1
#
_entry.id   AF-C5LVE8-F1
#
_cell.length_a   1.000
_cell.length_b   1.000
_cell.length_c   1.000
_cell.angle_alpha   90.00
_cell.angle_beta   90.00
_cell.angle_gamma   90.00
#
_symmetry.space_group_name_H-M   'P 1'
#
loop_
_entity.id
_entity.type
_entity.pdbx_description
1 polymer ?
#
loop_
_entity_poly.entity_id
_entity_poly.type
_entity_poly.pdbx_seq_one_letter_code
_entity_poly.pdbx_strand_id
1 'polypeptide(L)'
;MQNHPREPNDNVRPRNQETEALYEPIDQDLLRKYILYARTSVFPKISDVDADKLANFYKEIRSAASDSHGLPMTVRHIESMIRMAEASAKMELRDYVTSKDIDHAIATMLSSFIMTQKHAVAERLRRRFEAKYISSVADHNELLHFMLRKMFKQQMDLVLLTTGIGRDAADVDDADIPEITIDKAAFIYSLFPFSMRLNKLI
;
A
#
# COMPACT_ATOMS: atom_id res chain seq x y z
N MET A 1 25.15 6.29 -43.99
CA MET A 1 23.82 6.21 -43.35
C MET A 1 24.00 6.70 -41.91
N GLN A 2 23.79 7.99 -41.68
CA GLN A 2 23.89 8.61 -40.36
C GLN A 2 22.56 8.44 -39.65
N ASN A 3 22.54 7.62 -38.60
CA ASN A 3 21.41 7.54 -37.68
C ASN A 3 21.50 8.76 -36.76
N HIS A 4 20.66 9.75 -37.02
CA HIS A 4 20.48 10.90 -36.14
C HIS A 4 19.77 10.45 -34.85
N PRO A 5 20.20 10.89 -33.65
CA PRO A 5 19.47 10.61 -32.41
C PRO A 5 18.07 11.24 -32.49
N ARG A 6 17.03 10.45 -32.17
CA ARG A 6 15.66 10.97 -32.05
C ARG A 6 15.64 12.05 -30.97
N GLU A 7 15.03 13.19 -31.26
CA GLU A 7 14.84 14.26 -30.28
C GLU A 7 14.09 13.74 -29.05
N PRO A 8 14.38 14.25 -27.84
CA PRO A 8 13.64 13.86 -26.64
C PRO A 8 12.18 14.22 -26.84
N ASN A 9 11.29 13.25 -26.68
CA ASN A 9 9.86 13.49 -26.70
C ASN A 9 9.48 14.30 -25.45
N ASP A 10 9.36 15.63 -25.59
CA ASP A 10 8.98 16.57 -24.53
C ASP A 10 7.57 16.33 -23.96
N ASN A 11 6.80 15.37 -24.50
CA ASN A 11 5.47 15.02 -24.03
C ASN A 11 5.44 13.96 -22.92
N VAL A 12 6.59 13.48 -22.43
CA VAL A 12 6.61 12.65 -21.21
C VAL A 12 6.43 13.55 -20.00
N ARG A 13 5.18 13.90 -19.70
CA ARG A 13 4.82 14.50 -18.42
C ARG A 13 5.23 13.51 -17.32
N PRO A 14 6.07 13.89 -16.35
CA PRO A 14 6.36 13.01 -15.23
C PRO A 14 5.05 12.69 -14.51
N ARG A 15 4.73 11.40 -14.41
CA ARG A 15 3.53 10.82 -13.77
C ARG A 15 3.23 11.35 -12.36
N ASN A 16 4.16 12.09 -11.75
CA ASN A 16 4.08 12.58 -10.39
C ASN A 16 3.37 13.95 -10.24
N GLN A 17 3.11 14.70 -11.30
CA GLN A 17 2.57 16.07 -11.18
C GLN A 17 1.08 16.14 -10.81
N GLU A 18 0.29 15.09 -11.04
CA GLU A 18 -1.16 15.13 -10.81
C GLU A 18 -1.55 14.85 -9.35
N THR A 19 -0.67 14.25 -8.54
CA THR A 19 -0.95 13.92 -7.13
C THR A 19 -0.61 15.06 -6.17
N GLU A 20 0.35 15.93 -6.52
CA GLU A 20 0.79 17.04 -5.64
C GLU A 20 -0.28 18.13 -5.45
N ALA A 21 -1.29 18.21 -6.33
CA ALA A 21 -2.30 19.27 -6.31
C ALA A 21 -3.43 19.07 -5.28
N LEU A 22 -3.49 17.95 -4.56
CA LEU A 22 -4.61 17.63 -3.66
C LEU A 22 -4.44 18.16 -2.22
N TYR A 23 -3.23 18.57 -1.83
CA TYR A 23 -2.95 19.02 -0.46
C TYR A 23 -2.09 20.27 -0.46
N GLU A 24 -2.60 21.35 0.13
CA GLU A 24 -1.81 22.55 0.38
C GLU A 24 -0.71 22.22 1.41
N PRO A 25 0.57 22.52 1.14
CA PRO A 25 1.64 22.22 2.06
C PRO A 25 1.46 23.00 3.37
N ILE A 26 1.65 22.31 4.50
CA ILE A 26 1.54 22.92 5.83
C ILE A 26 2.61 24.00 5.98
N ASP A 27 2.20 25.18 6.46
CA ASP A 27 3.12 26.28 6.79
C ASP A 27 4.22 25.82 7.76
N GLN A 28 5.46 26.17 7.45
CA GLN A 28 6.63 25.68 8.18
C GLN A 28 6.70 26.22 9.61
N ASP A 29 6.22 27.44 9.83
CA ASP A 29 6.19 28.05 11.16
C ASP A 29 5.13 27.38 12.05
N LEU A 30 3.97 27.06 11.48
CA LEU A 30 2.94 26.27 12.14
C LEU A 30 3.46 24.87 12.50
N LEU A 31 4.07 24.15 11.54
CA LEU A 31 4.60 22.80 11.77
C LEU A 31 5.64 22.78 12.89
N ARG A 32 6.54 23.77 12.94
CA ARG A 32 7.55 23.87 14.01
C ARG A 32 6.90 24.05 15.39
N LYS A 33 5.92 24.94 15.50
CA LYS A 33 5.17 25.16 16.75
C LYS A 33 4.40 23.91 17.17
N TYR A 34 3.79 23.21 16.20
CA TYR A 34 3.07 21.96 16.43
C TYR A 34 3.97 20.87 17.00
N ILE A 35 5.11 20.61 16.35
CA ILE A 35 6.09 19.61 16.81
C ILE A 35 6.60 19.96 18.22
N LEU A 36 6.90 21.24 18.48
CA LEU A 36 7.33 21.69 19.81
C LEU A 36 6.27 21.38 20.87
N TYR A 37 5.02 21.78 20.62
CA TYR A 37 3.90 21.54 21.54
C TYR A 37 3.68 20.04 21.79
N ALA A 38 3.63 19.24 20.73
CA ALA A 38 3.44 17.78 20.84
C ALA A 38 4.56 17.12 21.66
N ARG A 39 5.80 17.61 21.54
CA ARG A 39 6.95 17.08 22.30
C ARG A 39 6.93 17.45 23.78
N THR A 40 6.49 18.64 24.14
CA THR A 40 6.54 19.15 25.53
C THR A 40 5.29 18.86 26.33
N SER A 41 4.14 18.75 25.67
CA SER A 41 2.83 18.76 26.34
C SER A 41 2.10 17.41 26.28
N VAL A 42 2.47 16.52 25.35
CA VAL A 42 1.77 15.25 25.13
C VAL A 42 2.67 14.07 25.46
N PHE A 43 2.20 13.21 26.37
CA PHE A 43 2.91 12.02 26.84
C PHE A 43 1.98 10.80 26.74
N PRO A 44 1.83 10.22 25.54
CA PRO A 44 0.89 9.13 25.31
C PRO A 44 1.22 7.92 26.18
N LYS A 45 0.18 7.25 26.69
CA LYS A 45 0.30 6.01 27.45
C LYS A 45 -0.27 4.83 26.67
N ILE A 46 0.35 3.67 26.82
CA ILE A 46 -0.14 2.40 26.30
C ILE A 46 -1.07 1.75 27.32
N SER A 47 -2.16 1.17 26.84
CA SER A 47 -3.09 0.36 27.64
C SER A 47 -2.58 -1.08 27.80
N ASP A 48 -3.00 -1.78 28.87
CA ASP A 48 -2.57 -3.17 29.11
C ASP A 48 -3.02 -4.14 27.99
N VAL A 49 -4.23 -3.92 27.44
CA VAL A 49 -4.80 -4.75 26.35
C VAL A 49 -3.90 -4.72 25.10
N ASP A 50 -3.33 -3.56 24.83
CA ASP A 50 -2.46 -3.31 23.70
C ASP A 50 -1.04 -3.90 23.91
N ALA A 51 -0.59 -4.00 25.16
CA ALA A 51 0.68 -4.65 25.51
C ALA A 51 0.65 -6.16 25.24
N ASP A 52 -0.48 -6.83 25.53
CA ASP A 52 -0.67 -8.26 25.24
C ASP A 52 -0.58 -8.56 23.74
N LYS A 53 -1.07 -7.65 22.89
CA LYS A 53 -0.99 -7.79 21.43
C LYS A 53 0.45 -7.83 20.94
N LEU A 54 1.30 -6.93 21.46
CA LEU A 54 2.73 -6.90 21.15
C LEU A 54 3.46 -8.16 21.67
N ALA A 55 3.10 -8.63 22.87
CA ALA A 55 3.66 -9.85 23.44
C ALA A 55 3.32 -11.08 22.59
N ASN A 56 2.07 -11.19 22.12
CA ASN A 56 1.63 -12.27 21.26
C ASN A 56 2.31 -12.22 19.89
N PHE A 57 2.44 -11.04 19.29
CA PHE A 57 3.21 -10.87 18.06
C PHE A 57 4.68 -11.30 18.23
N TYR A 58 5.32 -10.91 19.34
CA TYR A 58 6.70 -11.30 19.62
C TYR A 58 6.88 -12.82 19.72
N LYS A 59 5.96 -13.52 20.38
CA LYS A 59 5.97 -14.99 20.46
C LYS A 59 5.87 -15.62 19.06
N GLU A 60 4.97 -15.11 18.23
CA GLU A 60 4.72 -15.63 16.88
C GLU A 60 5.95 -15.45 15.98
N ILE A 61 6.56 -14.26 15.97
CA ILE A 61 7.73 -13.99 15.12
C ILE A 61 8.99 -14.69 15.62
N ARG A 62 9.13 -14.86 16.95
CA ARG A 62 10.26 -15.60 17.51
C ARG A 62 10.18 -17.08 17.16
N SER A 63 8.98 -17.68 17.16
CA SER A 63 8.76 -19.04 16.66
C SER A 63 9.12 -19.15 15.18
N ALA A 64 8.70 -18.20 14.34
CA ALA A 64 9.01 -18.22 12.91
C ALA A 64 10.50 -18.07 12.58
N ALA A 65 11.25 -17.34 13.43
CA ALA A 65 12.69 -17.17 13.26
C ALA A 65 13.46 -18.47 13.50
N SER A 66 13.02 -19.31 14.44
CA SER A 66 13.62 -20.63 14.70
C SER A 66 13.58 -21.54 13.47
N ASP A 67 12.50 -21.46 12.68
CA ASP A 67 12.30 -22.31 11.49
C ASP A 67 13.10 -21.84 10.27
N SER A 68 13.51 -20.56 10.23
CA SER A 68 13.98 -19.90 9.01
C SER A 68 15.50 -19.70 8.94
N HIS A 69 16.25 -20.12 9.98
CA HIS A 69 17.69 -19.86 10.14
C HIS A 69 18.09 -18.38 9.93
N GLY A 70 17.13 -17.46 10.04
CA GLY A 70 17.33 -16.02 9.96
C GLY A 70 17.68 -15.44 11.33
N LEU A 71 18.16 -14.20 11.35
CA LEU A 71 18.38 -13.49 12.62
C LEU A 71 17.02 -13.23 13.28
N PRO A 72 16.79 -13.65 14.54
CA PRO A 72 15.50 -13.44 15.19
C PRO A 72 15.28 -11.97 15.53
N MET A 73 14.02 -11.56 15.49
CA MET A 73 13.60 -10.24 15.95
C MET A 73 13.85 -10.13 17.47
N THR A 74 14.50 -9.06 17.92
CA THR A 74 14.89 -8.87 19.33
C THR A 74 13.87 -8.02 20.10
N VAL A 75 13.97 -8.02 21.43
CA VAL A 75 13.13 -7.17 22.30
C VAL A 75 13.28 -5.68 21.95
N ARG A 76 14.47 -5.26 21.49
CA ARG A 76 14.71 -3.89 21.01
C ARG A 76 13.77 -3.48 19.88
N HIS A 77 13.38 -4.42 19.02
CA HIS A 77 12.44 -4.12 17.94
C HIS A 77 11.03 -3.87 18.48
N ILE A 78 10.63 -4.55 19.55
CA ILE A 78 9.34 -4.29 20.24
C ILE A 78 9.36 -2.91 20.90
N GLU A 79 10.44 -2.54 21.57
CA GLU A 79 10.60 -1.17 22.12
C GLU A 79 10.52 -0.10 21.02
N SER A 80 11.09 -0.38 19.85
CA SER A 80 10.97 0.52 18.69
C SER A 80 9.52 0.63 18.21
N MET A 81 8.76 -0.47 18.17
CA MET A 81 7.33 -0.42 17.81
C MET A 81 6.53 0.40 18.81
N ILE A 82 6.80 0.24 20.12
CA ILE A 82 6.18 1.06 21.17
C ILE A 82 6.45 2.54 20.93
N ARG A 83 7.71 2.93 20.67
CA ARG A 83 8.06 4.32 20.36
C ARG A 83 7.37 4.84 19.11
N MET A 84 7.20 4.02 18.08
CA MET A 84 6.48 4.41 16.86
C MET A 84 4.98 4.61 17.13
N ALA A 85 4.36 3.75 17.92
CA ALA A 85 2.96 3.87 18.29
C ALA A 85 2.70 5.11 19.15
N GLU A 86 3.56 5.39 20.13
CA GLU A 86 3.54 6.63 20.92
C GLU A 86 3.79 7.87 20.04
N ALA A 87 4.69 7.79 19.07
CA ALA A 87 4.93 8.89 18.13
C ALA A 87 3.69 9.19 17.27
N SER A 88 2.99 8.15 16.79
CA SER A 88 1.72 8.29 16.06
C SER A 88 0.66 8.99 16.90
N ALA A 89 0.42 8.52 18.13
CA ALA A 89 -0.52 9.15 19.05
C ALA A 89 -0.14 10.61 19.39
N LYS A 90 1.17 10.89 19.53
CA LYS A 90 1.71 12.23 19.75
C LYS A 90 1.50 13.15 18.55
N MET A 91 1.64 12.62 17.32
CA MET A 91 1.34 13.36 16.10
C MET A 91 -0.14 13.74 15.99
N GLU A 92 -1.04 13.01 16.63
CA GLU A 92 -2.47 13.33 16.74
C GLU A 92 -2.83 14.10 18.04
N LEU A 93 -1.84 14.49 18.85
CA LEU A 93 -2.01 15.13 20.16
C LEU A 93 -2.87 14.35 21.15
N ARG A 94 -2.88 13.01 21.06
CA ARG A 94 -3.66 12.16 21.97
C ARG A 94 -2.84 11.69 23.17
N ASP A 95 -3.51 11.56 24.31
CA ASP A 95 -2.91 11.07 25.55
C ASP A 95 -2.80 9.54 25.64
N TYR A 96 -3.42 8.82 24.71
CA TYR A 96 -3.44 7.36 24.71
C TYR A 96 -3.13 6.81 23.32
N VAL A 97 -2.39 5.71 23.30
CA VAL A 97 -2.14 4.91 22.10
C VAL A 97 -3.38 4.06 21.82
N THR A 98 -3.77 3.96 20.56
CA THR A 98 -4.86 3.12 20.10
C THR A 98 -4.31 1.89 19.40
N SER A 99 -5.12 0.83 19.31
CA SER A 99 -4.71 -0.40 18.64
C SER A 99 -4.30 -0.18 17.17
N LYS A 100 -4.87 0.83 16.47
CA LYS A 100 -4.48 1.22 15.10
C LYS A 100 -3.01 1.66 15.02
N ASP A 101 -2.51 2.39 16.00
CA ASP A 101 -1.12 2.86 16.02
C ASP A 101 -0.14 1.69 16.17
N ILE A 102 -0.54 0.71 16.97
CA ILE A 102 0.24 -0.51 17.20
C ILE A 102 0.22 -1.38 15.95
N ASP A 103 -0.94 -1.53 15.31
CA ASP A 103 -1.04 -2.23 14.03
C ASP A 103 -0.14 -1.59 12.97
N HIS A 104 -0.16 -0.26 12.87
CA HIS A 104 0.71 0.47 11.97
C HIS A 104 2.20 0.32 12.32
N ALA A 105 2.55 0.38 13.60
CA ALA A 105 3.92 0.18 14.08
C ALA A 105 4.44 -1.23 13.78
N ILE A 106 3.62 -2.26 14.00
CA ILE A 106 3.94 -3.66 13.68
C ILE A 106 4.11 -3.80 12.17
N ALA A 107 3.16 -3.31 11.37
CA ALA A 107 3.18 -3.39 9.91
C ALA A 107 4.45 -2.76 9.33
N THR A 108 4.79 -1.55 9.78
CA THR A 108 5.96 -0.80 9.30
C THR A 108 7.27 -1.49 9.70
N MET A 109 7.40 -1.89 10.98
CA MET A 109 8.61 -2.56 11.45
C MET A 109 8.81 -3.92 10.79
N LEU A 110 7.74 -4.69 10.63
CA LEU A 110 7.78 -6.00 9.99
C LEU A 110 8.13 -5.88 8.51
N SER A 111 7.54 -4.92 7.79
CA SER A 111 7.85 -4.68 6.38
C SER A 111 9.32 -4.32 6.19
N SER A 112 9.82 -3.38 7.01
CA SER A 112 11.24 -3.01 7.02
C SER A 112 12.13 -4.20 7.34
N PHE A 113 11.78 -4.99 8.36
CA PHE A 113 12.55 -6.16 8.76
C PHE A 113 12.61 -7.22 7.63
N ILE A 114 11.49 -7.54 7.00
CA ILE A 114 11.41 -8.49 5.88
C ILE A 114 12.29 -8.04 4.71
N MET A 115 12.32 -6.74 4.39
CA MET A 115 13.15 -6.20 3.31
C MET A 115 14.65 -6.43 3.54
N THR A 116 15.10 -6.53 4.79
CA THR A 116 16.51 -6.80 5.12
C THR A 116 16.88 -8.28 5.10
N GLN A 117 15.91 -9.19 4.96
CA GLN A 117 16.16 -10.63 4.97
C GLN A 117 16.56 -11.16 3.59
N LYS A 118 17.29 -12.29 3.57
CA LYS A 118 17.55 -13.04 2.33
C LYS A 118 16.23 -13.36 1.63
N HIS A 119 16.19 -13.26 0.30
CA HIS A 119 14.98 -13.42 -0.50
C HIS A 119 14.11 -14.64 -0.11
N ALA A 120 14.71 -15.82 0.02
CA ALA A 120 13.98 -17.04 0.39
C ALA A 120 13.39 -17.01 1.82
N VAL A 121 14.00 -16.27 2.74
CA VAL A 121 13.48 -16.06 4.11
C VAL A 121 12.41 -14.96 4.09
N ALA A 122 12.67 -13.87 3.38
CA ALA A 122 11.73 -12.78 3.19
C ALA A 122 10.39 -13.27 2.63
N GLU A 123 10.41 -14.08 1.56
CA GLU A 123 9.19 -14.65 0.96
C GLU A 123 8.41 -15.58 1.91
N ARG A 124 9.12 -16.36 2.73
CA ARG A 124 8.48 -17.21 3.75
C ARG A 124 7.83 -16.37 4.84
N LEU A 125 8.50 -15.32 5.30
CA LEU A 125 7.96 -14.39 6.30
C LEU A 125 6.77 -13.60 5.75
N ARG A 126 6.84 -13.10 4.51
CA ARG A 126 5.71 -12.43 3.84
C ARG A 126 4.49 -13.35 3.84
N ARG A 127 4.60 -14.55 3.25
CA ARG A 127 3.47 -15.49 3.18
C ARG A 127 2.85 -15.82 4.54
N ARG A 128 3.66 -15.87 5.60
CA ARG A 128 3.17 -16.19 6.96
C ARG A 128 2.46 -15.01 7.63
N PHE A 129 2.94 -13.77 7.45
CA PHE A 129 2.51 -12.62 8.24
C PHE A 129 1.74 -11.55 7.45
N GLU A 130 1.74 -11.60 6.12
CA GLU A 130 1.17 -10.57 5.24
C GLU A 130 -0.32 -10.35 5.50
N ALA A 131 -1.12 -11.42 5.52
CA ALA A 131 -2.58 -11.33 5.69
C ALA A 131 -3.02 -10.80 7.07
N LYS A 132 -2.15 -10.90 8.08
CA LYS A 132 -2.49 -10.57 9.48
C LYS A 132 -1.96 -9.18 9.89
N TYR A 133 -0.77 -8.81 9.42
CA TYR A 133 -0.07 -7.62 9.90
C TYR A 133 0.25 -6.59 8.82
N ILE A 134 0.23 -6.94 7.54
CA ILE A 134 0.63 -6.04 6.45
C ILE A 134 -0.61 -5.58 5.66
N SER A 135 -1.52 -6.51 5.33
CA SER A 135 -2.70 -6.22 4.51
C SER A 135 -3.77 -5.38 5.20
N SER A 136 -3.66 -5.13 6.51
CA SER A 136 -4.60 -4.27 7.24
C SER A 136 -4.36 -2.77 6.99
N VAL A 137 -3.20 -2.39 6.45
CA VAL A 137 -2.86 -1.00 6.11
C VAL A 137 -3.11 -0.71 4.62
N ALA A 138 -3.43 -1.73 3.82
CA ALA A 138 -3.79 -1.55 2.42
C ALA A 138 -5.10 -0.79 2.33
N ASP A 139 -5.01 0.47 1.91
CA ASP A 139 -6.15 1.36 1.69
C ASP A 139 -7.22 0.67 0.85
N HIS A 140 -8.48 1.04 1.07
CA HIS A 140 -9.61 0.59 0.24
C HIS A 140 -9.32 0.77 -1.27
N ASN A 141 -8.52 1.78 -1.61
CA ASN A 141 -8.05 2.05 -2.97
C ASN A 141 -7.14 0.95 -3.53
N GLU A 142 -6.27 0.35 -2.73
CA GLU A 142 -5.40 -0.74 -3.17
C GLU A 142 -6.21 -2.01 -3.48
N LEU A 143 -7.21 -2.31 -2.64
CA LEU A 143 -8.15 -3.40 -2.91
C LEU A 143 -8.96 -3.14 -4.18
N LEU A 144 -9.44 -1.91 -4.37
CA LEU A 144 -10.13 -1.50 -5.60
C LEU A 144 -9.22 -1.65 -6.83
N HIS A 145 -7.97 -1.19 -6.76
CA HIS A 145 -6.99 -1.38 -7.84
C HIS A 145 -6.69 -2.84 -8.11
N PHE A 146 -6.59 -3.68 -7.08
CA PHE A 146 -6.41 -5.12 -7.24
C PHE A 146 -7.61 -5.77 -7.94
N MET A 147 -8.83 -5.47 -7.51
CA MET A 147 -10.06 -5.97 -8.13
C MET A 147 -10.19 -5.49 -9.57
N LEU A 148 -9.90 -4.21 -9.83
CA LEU A 148 -9.93 -3.63 -11.17
C LEU A 148 -8.92 -4.31 -12.11
N ARG A 149 -7.66 -4.50 -11.66
CA ARG A 149 -6.64 -5.23 -12.44
C ARG A 149 -7.06 -6.67 -12.71
N LYS A 150 -7.65 -7.34 -11.72
CA LYS A 150 -8.14 -8.71 -11.86
C LYS A 150 -9.26 -8.79 -12.91
N MET A 151 -10.24 -7.91 -12.82
CA MET A 151 -11.37 -7.87 -13.77
C MET A 151 -10.91 -7.49 -15.19
N PHE A 152 -10.00 -6.53 -15.31
CA PHE A 152 -9.44 -6.14 -16.60
C PHE A 152 -8.65 -7.28 -17.25
N LYS A 153 -7.82 -7.98 -16.47
CA LYS A 153 -7.08 -9.15 -16.95
C LYS A 153 -8.02 -10.26 -17.41
N GLN A 154 -9.06 -10.56 -16.65
CA GLN A 154 -10.08 -11.54 -17.05
C GLN A 154 -10.79 -11.16 -18.35
N GLN A 155 -11.10 -9.87 -18.53
CA GLN A 155 -11.72 -9.40 -19.77
C GLN A 155 -10.76 -9.44 -20.96
N MET A 156 -9.49 -9.10 -20.75
CA MET A 156 -8.45 -9.22 -21.78
C MET A 156 -8.22 -10.68 -22.19
N ASP A 157 -8.14 -11.60 -21.23
CA ASP A 157 -8.01 -13.04 -21.50
C ASP A 157 -9.21 -13.55 -22.30
N LEU A 158 -10.43 -13.10 -21.99
CA LEU A 158 -11.65 -13.44 -22.74
C LEU A 158 -11.59 -12.87 -24.16
N VAL A 159 -11.25 -11.59 -24.31
CA VAL A 159 -11.10 -10.95 -25.62
C VAL A 159 -10.09 -11.73 -26.45
N LEU A 160 -8.89 -12.02 -25.93
CA LEU A 160 -7.87 -12.86 -26.58
C LEU A 160 -8.41 -14.21 -27.07
N LEU A 161 -9.26 -14.88 -26.28
CA LEU A 161 -9.90 -16.15 -26.67
C LEU A 161 -10.95 -15.96 -27.78
N THR A 162 -11.68 -14.85 -27.79
CA THR A 162 -12.73 -14.56 -28.78
C THR A 162 -12.22 -13.96 -30.09
N THR A 163 -11.15 -13.16 -30.07
CA THR A 163 -10.63 -12.50 -31.28
C THR A 163 -9.71 -13.41 -32.10
N GLY A 164 -9.29 -14.56 -31.57
CA GLY A 164 -8.52 -15.55 -32.33
C GLY A 164 -7.16 -15.04 -32.85
N ILE A 165 -6.60 -13.97 -32.27
CA ILE A 165 -5.25 -13.50 -32.60
C ILE A 165 -4.28 -14.28 -31.70
N GLY A 166 -3.93 -15.46 -32.16
CA GLY A 166 -2.85 -16.24 -31.58
C GLY A 166 -1.50 -15.66 -31.99
N ARG A 167 -0.59 -15.55 -31.01
CA ARG A 167 0.88 -15.44 -31.13
C ARG A 167 1.29 -14.29 -32.06
N ASP A 168 1.61 -13.10 -31.53
CA ASP A 168 2.98 -12.79 -31.13
C ASP A 168 3.00 -11.67 -30.09
N ALA A 169 3.01 -12.03 -28.80
CA ALA A 169 3.08 -11.07 -27.69
C ALA A 169 4.52 -10.56 -27.41
N ALA A 170 5.44 -10.74 -28.36
CA ALA A 170 6.85 -10.38 -28.20
C ALA A 170 7.27 -9.10 -28.93
N ASP A 171 6.45 -8.56 -29.83
CA ASP A 171 6.76 -7.36 -30.63
C ASP A 171 5.62 -6.32 -30.62
N VAL A 172 4.96 -6.12 -29.47
CA VAL A 172 4.07 -4.95 -29.31
C VAL A 172 4.91 -3.83 -28.71
N ASP A 173 5.36 -2.92 -29.55
CA ASP A 173 6.00 -1.66 -29.14
C ASP A 173 4.99 -0.87 -28.29
N ASP A 174 5.42 -0.13 -27.27
CA ASP A 174 4.52 0.62 -26.35
C ASP A 174 3.57 1.59 -27.10
N ALA A 175 3.88 1.91 -28.36
CA ALA A 175 3.08 2.73 -29.26
C ALA A 175 1.88 2.00 -29.90
N ASP A 176 1.87 0.65 -29.92
CA ASP A 176 0.83 -0.19 -30.52
C ASP A 176 -0.18 -0.71 -29.50
N ILE A 177 -0.03 -0.36 -28.22
CA ILE A 177 -1.12 -0.50 -27.26
C ILE A 177 -2.19 0.51 -27.71
N PRO A 178 -3.36 0.09 -28.20
CA PRO A 178 -4.40 1.04 -28.53
C PRO A 178 -4.69 1.82 -27.26
N GLU A 179 -4.48 3.14 -27.32
CA GLU A 179 -4.95 4.06 -26.29
C GLU A 179 -6.43 3.71 -26.11
N ILE A 180 -6.75 3.04 -24.99
CA ILE A 180 -8.14 2.78 -24.64
C ILE A 180 -8.66 4.16 -24.27
N THR A 181 -9.05 4.89 -25.30
CA THR A 181 -9.91 6.05 -25.20
C THR A 181 -11.17 5.45 -24.60
N ILE A 182 -11.25 5.53 -23.26
CA ILE A 182 -12.48 5.27 -22.56
C ILE A 182 -13.40 6.35 -23.06
N ASP A 183 -14.15 6.01 -24.11
CA ASP A 183 -15.21 6.87 -24.61
C ASP A 183 -16.15 7.06 -23.42
N LYS A 184 -16.10 8.26 -22.84
CA LYS A 184 -16.85 8.61 -21.64
C LYS A 184 -18.34 8.34 -21.87
N ALA A 185 -18.81 8.39 -23.12
CA ALA A 185 -20.16 8.00 -23.49
C ALA A 185 -20.41 6.49 -23.32
N ALA A 186 -19.53 5.63 -23.83
CA ALA A 186 -19.68 4.18 -23.74
C ALA A 186 -19.64 3.66 -22.29
N PHE A 187 -18.80 4.25 -21.43
CA PHE A 187 -18.74 3.91 -20.01
C PHE A 187 -20.04 4.29 -19.27
N ILE A 188 -20.58 5.49 -19.55
CA ILE A 188 -21.88 5.93 -19.00
C ILE A 188 -23.02 5.01 -19.46
N TYR A 189 -23.07 4.62 -20.74
CA TYR A 189 -24.09 3.70 -21.24
C TYR A 189 -23.94 2.25 -20.71
N SER A 190 -22.72 1.81 -20.35
CA SER A 190 -22.49 0.48 -19.76
C SER A 190 -22.77 0.40 -18.25
N LEU A 191 -22.77 1.53 -17.54
CA LEU A 191 -23.11 1.61 -16.11
C LEU A 191 -24.62 1.76 -15.86
N PHE A 192 -25.37 2.32 -16.81
CA PHE A 192 -26.83 2.50 -16.70
C PHE A 192 -27.66 1.22 -16.52
N PRO A 193 -27.29 0.03 -17.06
CA PRO A 193 -28.03 -1.20 -16.79
C PRO A 193 -27.90 -1.68 -15.34
N PHE A 194 -26.84 -1.28 -14.63
CA PHE A 194 -26.58 -1.74 -13.27
C PHE A 194 -27.40 -0.96 -12.22
N SER A 195 -27.61 0.35 -12.45
CA SER A 195 -28.46 1.20 -11.61
C SER A 195 -29.94 0.76 -11.63
N MET A 196 -30.43 0.18 -12.73
CA MET A 196 -31.84 -0.20 -12.87
C MET A 196 -32.23 -1.50 -12.12
N ARG A 197 -31.28 -2.26 -11.57
CA ARG A 197 -31.57 -3.50 -10.81
C ARG A 197 -31.74 -3.31 -9.30
N LEU A 198 -31.44 -2.13 -8.75
CA LEU A 198 -31.56 -1.88 -7.31
C LEU A 198 -32.92 -1.28 -6.88
N ASN A 199 -33.78 -0.88 -7.83
CA ASN A 199 -35.11 -0.31 -7.53
C ASN A 199 -36.28 -1.30 -7.76
N LYS A 200 -36.00 -2.60 -7.79
CA LYS A 200 -37.01 -3.69 -7.88
C LYS A 200 -36.98 -4.67 -6.70
N LEU A 201 -36.36 -4.27 -5.59
CA LEU A 201 -36.38 -5.00 -4.32
C LEU A 201 -36.64 -4.04 -3.15
N ILE A 202 -37.77 -3.34 -3.25
CA ILE A 202 -38.66 -3.06 -2.11
C ILE A 202 -39.98 -3.74 -2.47
#